data_AF-A0A520B6L9-F1
#
_entry.id   AF-A0A520B6L9-F1
#
_cell.length_a   1.000
_cell.length_b   1.000
_cell.length_c   1.000
_cell.angle_alpha   90.00
_cell.angle_beta   90.00
_cell.angle_gamma   90.00
#
_symmetry.space_group_name_H-M   'P 1'
#
loop_
_entity.id
_entity.type
_entity.pdbx_description
1 polymer ?
#
loop_
_entity_poly.entity_id
_entity_poly.type
_entity_poly.pdbx_seq_one_letter_code
_entity_poly.pdbx_strand_id
1 'polypeptide(L)'
;MLLWSVNALQSGHEGQAHAFLDQGYPTEAATSDVTSRWAVFKWEIETLANEILTQPKARQFQTGARVLNTRTFETARQMVWNLRKLENAESSRALRDNRILREMVRIANRQFDWQRGYNNVMQFYRNTFVYGQGVCAEYFEKKHGITVNDFSFVGFALFSHLATQPVIASNIDGTPIGLDREVLTKALGVLSRPLKEMRALARAERQGIYETAYRPSVLRQHPCVGFGLAGERIRAPLPQLIIDRVTNGVFYDVVGGGGAIRADYGSRFEEYALRYLKAQLPECDWQPERKYRLGKDTVDSPDILLLEEDKVTLAVECKATRMGYGARFGSVEIDERGFEDIIKAVFQLWRFFS
;
A
#
# COMPACT_ATOMS: atom_id res chain seq x y z
N MET A 1 3.99 5.02 -19.84
CA MET A 1 5.39 5.28 -20.23
C MET A 1 5.93 6.41 -19.38
N LEU A 2 5.62 7.68 -19.63
CA LEU A 2 6.12 8.83 -18.84
C LEU A 2 6.19 8.61 -17.31
N LEU A 3 5.07 8.27 -16.66
CA LEU A 3 5.03 8.07 -15.20
C LEU A 3 5.96 6.94 -14.71
N TRP A 4 6.03 5.84 -15.46
CA TRP A 4 6.93 4.73 -15.15
C TRP A 4 8.39 5.16 -15.34
N SER A 5 8.69 5.87 -16.42
CA SER A 5 10.06 6.30 -16.75
C SER A 5 10.61 7.27 -15.71
N VAL A 6 9.77 8.18 -15.19
CA VAL A 6 10.15 9.09 -14.09
C VAL A 6 10.40 8.30 -12.80
N ASN A 7 9.53 7.34 -12.47
CA ASN A 7 9.74 6.48 -11.31
C ASN A 7 11.03 5.65 -11.43
N ALA A 8 11.31 5.10 -12.61
CA ALA A 8 12.53 4.34 -12.91
C ALA A 8 13.78 5.24 -12.77
N LEU A 9 13.77 6.43 -13.38
CA LEU A 9 14.84 7.43 -13.29
C LEU A 9 15.18 7.75 -11.83
N GLN A 10 14.17 8.01 -11.00
CA GLN A 10 14.34 8.39 -9.58
C GLN A 10 14.45 7.19 -8.63
N SER A 11 14.51 5.98 -9.17
CA SER A 11 14.73 4.73 -8.42
C SER A 11 16.03 4.03 -8.84
N GLY A 12 16.99 4.75 -9.46
CA GLY A 12 18.30 4.20 -9.83
C GLY A 12 18.32 3.38 -11.13
N HIS A 13 17.28 3.45 -11.94
CA HIS A 13 17.16 2.74 -13.23
C HIS A 13 17.27 3.73 -14.41
N GLU A 14 18.25 4.64 -14.35
CA GLU A 14 18.45 5.71 -15.34
C GLU A 14 18.63 5.17 -16.75
N GLY A 15 19.42 4.10 -16.93
CA GLY A 15 19.66 3.48 -18.24
C GLY A 15 18.37 2.97 -18.89
N GLN A 16 17.46 2.38 -18.11
CA GLN A 16 16.16 1.93 -18.61
C GLN A 16 15.20 3.09 -18.86
N ALA A 17 15.24 4.13 -18.02
CA ALA A 17 14.43 5.33 -18.19
C ALA A 17 14.81 6.12 -19.45
N HIS A 18 16.10 6.18 -19.79
CA HIS A 18 16.64 6.94 -20.92
C HIS A 18 16.00 6.55 -22.25
N ALA A 19 15.75 5.25 -22.48
CA ALA A 19 15.09 4.76 -23.69
C ALA A 19 13.66 5.31 -23.90
N PHE A 20 13.03 5.86 -22.86
CA PHE A 20 11.67 6.40 -22.90
C PHE A 20 11.61 7.92 -22.63
N LEU A 21 12.70 8.50 -22.11
CA LEU A 21 12.90 9.94 -21.91
C LEU A 21 13.98 10.46 -22.87
N ASP A 22 13.97 9.95 -24.10
CA ASP A 22 15.02 10.14 -25.10
C ASP A 22 15.07 11.55 -25.71
N GLN A 23 14.03 12.38 -25.48
CA GLN A 23 14.06 13.80 -25.79
C GLN A 23 14.70 14.64 -24.68
N GLY A 24 15.22 13.99 -23.64
CA GLY A 24 16.08 14.58 -22.64
C GLY A 24 15.45 14.69 -21.25
N TYR A 25 16.34 14.66 -20.27
CA TYR A 25 16.12 14.99 -18.87
C TYR A 25 17.39 15.66 -18.33
N PRO A 26 17.28 16.56 -17.34
CA PRO A 26 18.45 17.07 -16.62
C PRO A 26 19.14 15.92 -15.87
N THR A 27 20.47 15.84 -15.93
CA THR A 27 21.25 14.81 -15.23
C THR A 27 20.94 14.75 -13.74
N GLU A 28 20.69 15.90 -13.11
CA GLU A 28 20.36 16.04 -11.69
C GLU A 28 18.95 15.55 -11.34
N ALA A 29 18.12 15.23 -12.34
CA ALA A 29 16.83 14.58 -12.15
C ALA A 29 16.95 13.07 -11.90
N ALA A 30 18.09 12.46 -12.24
CA ALA A 30 18.46 11.08 -11.90
C ALA A 30 18.91 10.99 -10.44
N THR A 31 17.97 11.20 -9.51
CA THR A 31 18.25 11.21 -8.07
C THR A 31 17.14 10.53 -7.29
N SER A 32 17.52 9.84 -6.21
CA SER A 32 16.60 9.31 -5.20
C SER A 32 16.40 10.28 -4.02
N ASP A 33 17.10 11.41 -4.01
CA ASP A 33 16.99 12.41 -2.94
C ASP A 33 15.66 13.15 -3.02
N VAL A 34 14.84 12.95 -2.00
CA VAL A 34 13.52 13.58 -1.84
C VAL A 34 13.59 15.10 -1.64
N THR A 35 14.75 15.63 -1.24
CA THR A 35 14.97 17.07 -1.04
C THR A 35 15.40 17.78 -2.32
N SER A 36 15.74 17.03 -3.37
CA SER A 36 16.12 17.60 -4.67
C SER A 36 15.00 18.44 -5.27
N ARG A 37 15.35 19.58 -5.85
CA ARG A 37 14.41 20.41 -6.64
C ARG A 37 13.79 19.66 -7.83
N TRP A 38 14.44 18.59 -8.27
CA TRP A 38 13.98 17.74 -9.36
C TRP A 38 13.13 16.55 -8.89
N ALA A 39 12.94 16.37 -7.58
CA ALA A 39 12.20 15.24 -7.03
C ALA A 39 10.71 15.27 -7.46
N VAL A 40 10.26 14.14 -8.01
CA VAL A 40 8.86 13.83 -8.28
C VAL A 40 8.46 12.70 -7.35
N PHE A 41 7.55 12.98 -6.42
CA PHE A 41 7.27 12.01 -5.38
C PHE A 41 6.37 10.88 -5.88
N LYS A 42 6.61 9.66 -5.38
CA LYS A 42 5.87 8.46 -5.80
C LYS A 42 4.37 8.57 -5.52
N TRP A 43 3.95 9.23 -4.44
CA TRP A 43 2.53 9.51 -4.18
C TRP A 43 1.91 10.49 -5.19
N GLU A 44 2.70 11.40 -5.78
CA GLU A 44 2.22 12.29 -6.85
C GLU A 44 2.06 11.53 -8.16
N ILE A 45 3.01 10.62 -8.46
CA ILE A 45 2.90 9.69 -9.59
C ILE A 45 1.65 8.82 -9.42
N GLU A 46 1.37 8.33 -8.21
CA GLU A 46 0.19 7.54 -7.89
C GLU A 46 -1.10 8.34 -8.14
N THR A 47 -1.16 9.58 -7.66
CA THR A 47 -2.30 10.47 -7.90
C THR A 47 -2.50 10.74 -9.40
N LEU A 48 -1.44 11.08 -10.13
CA LEU A 48 -1.50 11.33 -11.58
C LEU A 48 -1.93 10.07 -12.35
N ALA A 49 -1.44 8.89 -11.96
CA ALA A 49 -1.81 7.63 -12.62
C ALA A 49 -3.30 7.35 -12.47
N ASN A 50 -3.88 7.58 -11.29
CA ASN A 50 -5.31 7.43 -11.04
C ASN A 50 -6.15 8.50 -11.76
N GLU A 51 -5.72 9.76 -11.77
CA GLU A 51 -6.41 10.80 -12.53
C GLU A 51 -6.43 10.48 -14.04
N ILE A 52 -5.36 9.90 -14.59
CA ILE A 52 -5.35 9.45 -16.00
C ILE A 52 -6.42 8.37 -16.27
N LEU A 53 -6.78 7.55 -15.28
CA LEU A 53 -7.81 6.52 -15.40
C LEU A 53 -9.22 7.12 -15.35
N THR A 54 -9.45 8.19 -14.58
CA THR A 54 -10.79 8.78 -14.44
C THR A 54 -11.12 9.72 -15.60
N GLN A 55 -10.13 10.48 -16.08
CA GLN A 55 -10.35 11.55 -17.05
C GLN A 55 -10.72 11.02 -18.45
N PRO A 56 -11.78 11.56 -19.09
CA PRO A 56 -12.09 11.25 -20.48
C PRO A 56 -10.94 11.71 -21.38
N LYS A 57 -10.60 10.89 -22.38
CA LYS A 57 -9.63 11.29 -23.41
C LYS A 57 -10.36 12.06 -24.50
N ALA A 58 -9.84 13.22 -24.86
CA ALA A 58 -10.38 14.00 -25.98
C ALA A 58 -10.41 13.13 -27.23
N ARG A 59 -11.50 13.21 -28.00
CA ARG A 59 -11.61 12.54 -29.30
C ARG A 59 -10.55 13.14 -30.23
N GLN A 60 -9.64 12.30 -30.71
CA GLN A 60 -8.44 12.68 -31.50
C GLN A 60 -8.77 13.22 -32.92
N PHE A 61 -10.02 13.59 -33.19
CA PHE A 61 -10.59 13.76 -34.53
C PHE A 61 -10.67 15.21 -35.02
N GLN A 62 -9.96 16.15 -34.41
CA GLN A 62 -9.81 17.48 -34.97
C GLN A 62 -8.37 17.67 -35.47
N THR A 63 -8.22 17.93 -36.76
CA THR A 63 -6.99 18.43 -37.38
C THR A 63 -6.44 19.58 -36.53
N GLY A 64 -5.22 19.41 -36.00
CA GLY A 64 -4.58 20.37 -35.08
C GLY A 64 -4.63 20.01 -33.58
N ALA A 65 -5.14 18.82 -33.21
CA ALA A 65 -5.10 18.37 -31.82
C ALA A 65 -3.65 18.26 -31.30
N ARG A 66 -3.29 19.07 -30.30
CA ARG A 66 -1.99 19.02 -29.64
C ARG A 66 -1.87 17.72 -28.84
N VAL A 67 -0.84 16.93 -29.12
CA VAL A 67 -0.51 15.72 -28.35
C VAL A 67 0.49 16.09 -27.27
N LEU A 68 0.23 15.65 -26.04
CA LEU A 68 1.17 15.81 -24.95
C LEU A 68 2.45 15.02 -25.25
N ASN A 69 3.60 15.69 -25.25
CA ASN A 69 4.88 15.02 -25.41
C ASN A 69 5.19 14.19 -24.15
N THR A 70 5.25 12.87 -24.27
CA THR A 70 5.50 11.98 -23.12
C THR A 70 6.92 11.43 -23.08
N ARG A 71 7.83 11.98 -23.91
CA ARG A 71 9.23 11.56 -24.07
C ARG A 71 10.24 12.49 -23.38
N THR A 72 9.77 13.46 -22.60
CA THR A 72 10.63 14.39 -21.85
C THR A 72 10.22 14.43 -20.38
N PHE A 73 11.22 14.50 -19.50
CA PHE A 73 11.01 14.63 -18.06
C PHE A 73 10.26 15.93 -17.69
N GLU A 74 10.49 17.00 -18.46
CA GLU A 74 9.87 18.30 -18.22
C GLU A 74 8.33 18.23 -18.25
N THR A 75 7.76 17.36 -19.08
CA THR A 75 6.32 17.15 -19.11
C THR A 75 5.80 16.57 -17.80
N ALA A 76 6.49 15.58 -17.21
CA ALA A 76 6.10 15.07 -15.90
C ALA A 76 6.22 16.14 -14.83
N ARG A 77 7.30 16.92 -14.85
CA ARG A 77 7.51 18.04 -13.92
C ARG A 77 6.36 19.06 -13.99
N GLN A 78 5.92 19.43 -15.18
CA GLN A 78 4.78 20.34 -15.37
C GLN A 78 3.46 19.73 -14.87
N MET A 79 3.23 18.44 -15.10
CA MET A 79 2.06 17.74 -14.57
C MET A 79 2.05 17.73 -13.03
N VAL A 80 3.18 17.43 -12.41
CA VAL A 80 3.34 17.45 -10.95
C VAL A 80 3.19 18.85 -10.39
N TRP A 81 3.76 19.86 -11.04
CA TRP A 81 3.59 21.26 -10.65
C TRP A 81 2.12 21.69 -10.68
N ASN A 82 1.38 21.33 -11.72
CA ASN A 82 -0.04 21.62 -11.82
C ASN A 82 -0.86 20.85 -10.77
N LEU A 83 -0.50 19.60 -10.48
CA LEU A 83 -1.10 18.83 -9.40
C LEU A 83 -0.87 19.52 -8.05
N ARG A 84 0.36 19.91 -7.72
CA ARG A 84 0.69 20.65 -6.48
C ARG A 84 -0.11 21.94 -6.37
N LYS A 85 -0.25 22.71 -7.46
CA LYS A 85 -1.09 23.92 -7.49
C LYS A 85 -2.56 23.62 -7.19
N LEU A 86 -3.11 22.56 -7.78
CA LEU A 86 -4.48 22.12 -7.53
C LEU A 86 -4.66 21.72 -6.05
N GLU A 87 -3.78 20.86 -5.55
CA GLU A 87 -3.83 20.39 -4.16
C GLU A 87 -3.69 21.56 -3.18
N ASN A 88 -2.79 22.51 -3.41
CA ASN A 88 -2.67 23.71 -2.59
C ASN A 88 -3.95 24.57 -2.59
N ALA A 89 -4.61 24.69 -3.75
CA ALA A 89 -5.88 25.40 -3.84
C ALA A 89 -6.99 24.68 -3.05
N GLU A 90 -7.08 23.35 -3.14
CA GLU A 90 -8.02 22.52 -2.37
C GLU A 90 -7.74 22.60 -0.86
N SER A 91 -6.48 22.44 -0.44
CA SER A 91 -6.06 22.51 0.97
C SER A 91 -6.26 23.89 1.58
N SER A 92 -6.16 24.98 0.80
CA SER A 92 -6.44 26.34 1.29
C SER A 92 -7.87 26.51 1.82
N ARG A 93 -8.81 25.66 1.39
CA ARG A 93 -10.18 25.61 1.89
C ARG A 93 -10.29 24.76 3.15
N ALA A 94 -9.63 23.61 3.20
CA ALA A 94 -9.65 22.68 4.33
C ALA A 94 -8.92 23.22 5.58
N LEU A 95 -7.86 24.01 5.40
CA LEU A 95 -7.05 24.53 6.50
C LEU A 95 -7.67 25.75 7.21
N ARG A 96 -8.70 26.39 6.64
CA ARG A 96 -9.38 27.54 7.26
C ARG A 96 -10.10 27.18 8.57
N ASP A 97 -10.46 25.92 8.75
CA ASP A 97 -11.23 25.45 9.91
C ASP A 97 -10.35 24.95 11.08
N ASN A 98 -9.08 25.41 11.18
CA ASN A 98 -8.12 25.02 12.22
C ASN A 98 -7.86 23.50 12.35
N ARG A 99 -8.05 22.73 11.28
CA ARG A 99 -7.88 21.26 11.27
C ARG A 99 -6.44 20.81 10.97
N ILE A 100 -5.44 21.57 11.40
CA ILE A 100 -4.02 21.34 11.06
C ILE A 100 -3.56 19.95 11.49
N LEU A 101 -3.83 19.55 12.74
CA LEU A 101 -3.44 18.22 13.24
C LEU A 101 -4.08 17.07 12.46
N ARG A 102 -5.32 17.25 11.99
CA ARG A 102 -6.00 16.26 11.14
C ARG A 102 -5.33 16.15 9.79
N GLU A 103 -4.96 17.28 9.20
CA GLU A 103 -4.26 17.31 7.92
C GLU A 103 -2.87 16.67 8.04
N MET A 104 -2.16 16.86 9.16
CA MET A 104 -0.90 16.15 9.43
C MET A 104 -1.06 14.63 9.39
N VAL A 105 -2.13 14.09 9.98
CA VAL A 105 -2.41 12.63 9.94
C VAL A 105 -2.68 12.16 8.51
N ARG A 106 -3.43 12.92 7.71
CA ARG A 106 -3.72 12.58 6.30
C ARG A 106 -2.46 12.62 5.44
N ILE A 107 -1.62 13.64 5.63
CA ILE A 107 -0.31 13.77 4.98
C ILE A 107 0.59 12.57 5.33
N ALA A 108 0.70 12.24 6.62
CA ALA A 108 1.48 11.09 7.09
C ALA A 108 0.99 9.78 6.44
N ASN A 109 -0.33 9.56 6.42
CA ASN A 109 -0.95 8.39 5.80
C ASN A 109 -0.72 8.30 4.28
N ARG A 110 -0.55 9.43 3.59
CA ARG A 110 -0.25 9.49 2.16
C ARG A 110 1.23 9.25 1.87
N GLN A 111 2.14 9.79 2.69
CA GLN A 111 3.57 9.89 2.35
C GLN A 111 4.45 8.82 3.01
N PHE A 112 4.19 8.44 4.26
CA PHE A 112 5.15 7.65 5.05
C PHE A 112 5.35 6.23 4.50
N ASP A 113 4.31 5.62 3.91
CA ASP A 113 4.45 4.31 3.26
C ASP A 113 5.42 4.38 2.08
N TRP A 114 5.33 5.45 1.28
CA TRP A 114 6.22 5.69 0.14
C TRP A 114 7.65 6.03 0.55
N GLN A 115 7.83 6.78 1.65
CA GLN A 115 9.15 7.15 2.18
C GLN A 115 9.88 5.95 2.78
N ARG A 116 9.19 5.09 3.52
CA ARG A 116 9.75 3.83 4.04
C ARG A 116 10.02 2.82 2.93
N GLY A 117 9.20 2.87 1.88
CA GLY A 117 9.22 1.92 0.79
C GLY A 117 8.56 0.59 1.16
N TYR A 118 8.19 -0.17 0.12
CA TYR A 118 7.50 -1.45 0.24
C TYR A 118 8.45 -2.66 0.10
N ASN A 119 9.60 -2.47 -0.56
CA ASN A 119 10.58 -3.52 -0.77
C ASN A 119 11.54 -3.62 0.43
N ASN A 120 11.05 -4.15 1.55
CA ASN A 120 11.87 -4.40 2.73
C ASN A 120 11.49 -5.73 3.40
N VAL A 121 12.50 -6.41 3.95
CA VAL A 121 12.36 -7.73 4.57
C VAL A 121 11.39 -7.70 5.74
N MET A 122 11.39 -6.61 6.53
CA MET A 122 10.54 -6.47 7.71
C MET A 122 9.05 -6.52 7.36
N GLN A 123 8.62 -5.78 6.33
CA GLN A 123 7.24 -5.80 5.87
C GLN A 123 6.87 -7.14 5.26
N PHE A 124 7.76 -7.75 4.48
CA PHE A 124 7.50 -9.08 3.92
C PHE A 124 7.30 -10.11 5.05
N TYR A 125 8.26 -10.23 5.94
CA TYR A 125 8.24 -11.20 7.04
C TYR A 125 7.01 -11.01 7.93
N ARG A 126 6.71 -9.78 8.37
CA ARG A 126 5.54 -9.51 9.21
C ARG A 126 4.23 -9.96 8.54
N ASN A 127 4.01 -9.57 7.27
CA ASN A 127 2.76 -9.90 6.59
C ASN A 127 2.64 -11.41 6.31
N THR A 128 3.74 -12.07 5.94
CA THR A 128 3.75 -13.52 5.73
C THR A 128 3.55 -14.28 7.05
N PHE A 129 4.14 -13.84 8.15
CA PHE A 129 3.95 -14.46 9.46
C PHE A 129 2.50 -14.34 9.94
N VAL A 130 1.91 -13.15 9.79
CA VAL A 130 0.54 -12.90 10.29
C VAL A 130 -0.50 -13.57 9.38
N TYR A 131 -0.41 -13.40 8.06
CA TYR A 131 -1.47 -13.81 7.12
C TYR A 131 -1.14 -15.05 6.28
N GLY A 132 0.13 -15.42 6.16
CA GLY A 132 0.61 -16.45 5.24
C GLY A 132 0.57 -17.89 5.75
N GLN A 133 -0.04 -18.14 6.91
CA GLN A 133 -0.15 -19.48 7.51
C GLN A 133 -1.55 -19.77 8.07
N GLY A 134 -1.80 -21.01 8.50
CA GLY A 134 -3.06 -21.51 9.11
C GLY A 134 -4.36 -20.96 8.50
N VAL A 135 -5.34 -20.59 9.33
CA VAL A 135 -6.71 -20.30 8.87
C VAL A 135 -6.77 -19.10 7.93
N CYS A 136 -5.95 -18.06 8.14
CA CYS A 136 -5.84 -16.94 7.19
C CYS A 136 -5.38 -17.40 5.79
N ALA A 137 -4.36 -18.26 5.71
CA ALA A 137 -3.84 -18.75 4.44
C ALA A 137 -4.85 -19.67 3.73
N GLU A 138 -5.51 -20.55 4.48
CA GLU A 138 -6.58 -21.42 3.96
C GLU A 138 -7.74 -20.59 3.39
N TYR A 139 -8.13 -19.51 4.07
CA TYR A 139 -9.18 -18.61 3.59
C TYR A 139 -8.76 -17.89 2.31
N PHE A 140 -7.51 -17.40 2.24
CA PHE A 140 -6.96 -16.79 1.03
C PHE A 140 -6.96 -17.77 -0.15
N GLU A 141 -6.47 -18.98 0.08
CA GLU A 141 -6.40 -20.02 -0.94
C GLU A 141 -7.78 -20.44 -1.43
N LYS A 142 -8.75 -20.61 -0.52
CA LYS A 142 -10.14 -20.89 -0.90
C LYS A 142 -10.75 -19.77 -1.76
N LYS A 143 -10.40 -18.51 -1.47
CA LYS A 143 -10.93 -17.33 -2.18
C LYS A 143 -10.34 -17.18 -3.58
N HIS A 144 -9.03 -17.41 -3.75
CA HIS A 144 -8.30 -17.08 -4.97
C HIS A 144 -7.79 -18.29 -5.75
N GLY A 145 -7.84 -19.48 -5.16
CA GLY A 145 -7.37 -20.74 -5.76
C GLY A 145 -5.84 -20.84 -5.87
N ILE A 146 -5.10 -20.01 -5.12
CA ILE A 146 -3.63 -19.97 -5.05
C ILE A 146 -3.18 -19.74 -3.61
N THR A 147 -2.02 -20.30 -3.25
CA THR A 147 -1.44 -20.08 -1.93
C THR A 147 -0.92 -18.64 -1.79
N VAL A 148 -0.77 -18.16 -0.56
CA VAL A 148 -0.13 -16.85 -0.30
C VAL A 148 1.32 -16.85 -0.78
N ASN A 149 2.04 -17.97 -0.64
CA ASN A 149 3.42 -18.10 -1.08
C ASN A 149 3.55 -17.98 -2.61
N ASP A 150 2.70 -18.68 -3.36
CA ASP A 150 2.66 -18.58 -4.83
C ASP A 150 2.30 -17.17 -5.27
N PHE A 151 1.31 -16.55 -4.60
CA PHE A 151 0.91 -15.17 -4.88
C PHE A 151 2.05 -14.18 -4.67
N SER A 152 2.78 -14.30 -3.55
CA SER A 152 3.97 -13.49 -3.28
C SER A 152 5.08 -13.74 -4.29
N PHE A 153 5.35 -15.00 -4.65
CA PHE A 153 6.39 -15.35 -5.62
C PHE A 153 6.11 -14.77 -7.00
N VAL A 154 4.87 -14.92 -7.52
CA VAL A 154 4.45 -14.27 -8.76
C VAL A 154 4.58 -12.76 -8.66
N GLY A 155 4.17 -12.15 -7.54
CA GLY A 155 4.31 -10.72 -7.29
C GLY A 155 5.75 -10.23 -7.36
N PHE A 156 6.70 -10.96 -6.75
CA PHE A 156 8.12 -10.64 -6.82
C PHE A 156 8.68 -10.79 -8.24
N ALA A 157 8.31 -11.84 -8.96
CA ALA A 157 8.72 -12.03 -10.36
C ALA A 157 8.22 -10.87 -11.24
N LEU A 158 6.95 -10.50 -11.09
CA LEU A 158 6.35 -9.37 -11.81
C LEU A 158 7.01 -8.04 -11.45
N PHE A 159 7.29 -7.82 -10.16
CA PHE A 159 7.99 -6.62 -9.69
C PHE A 159 9.41 -6.53 -10.28
N SER A 160 10.18 -7.62 -10.22
CA SER A 160 11.55 -7.67 -10.75
C SER A 160 11.61 -7.29 -12.23
N HIS A 161 10.69 -7.84 -13.02
CA HIS A 161 10.56 -7.48 -14.43
C HIS A 161 10.07 -6.04 -14.61
N LEU A 162 8.96 -5.67 -13.98
CA LEU A 162 8.31 -4.37 -14.21
C LEU A 162 9.06 -3.18 -13.60
N ALA A 163 9.98 -3.41 -12.67
CA ALA A 163 10.89 -2.39 -12.15
C ALA A 163 11.92 -1.94 -13.20
N THR A 164 12.33 -2.84 -14.10
CA THR A 164 13.36 -2.57 -15.12
C THR A 164 12.77 -2.43 -16.53
N GLN A 165 11.62 -3.03 -16.79
CA GLN A 165 10.93 -2.99 -18.07
C GLN A 165 9.49 -2.47 -17.90
N PRO A 166 9.01 -1.54 -18.73
CA PRO A 166 7.70 -0.93 -18.53
C PRO A 166 6.51 -1.84 -18.88
N VAL A 167 6.76 -2.93 -19.61
CA VAL A 167 5.73 -3.79 -20.19
C VAL A 167 6.17 -5.25 -20.12
N ILE A 168 5.21 -6.12 -19.87
CA ILE A 168 5.35 -7.58 -19.96
C ILE A 168 4.15 -8.15 -20.72
N ALA A 169 4.34 -9.28 -21.40
CA ALA A 169 3.23 -9.99 -22.02
C ALA A 169 2.36 -10.68 -20.95
N SER A 170 1.04 -10.72 -21.13
CA SER A 170 0.14 -11.37 -20.16
C SER A 170 0.19 -12.90 -20.22
N ASN A 171 0.70 -13.46 -21.32
CA ASN A 171 0.89 -14.90 -21.54
C ASN A 171 2.34 -15.35 -21.30
N ILE A 172 3.07 -14.67 -20.41
CA ILE A 172 4.46 -15.01 -20.11
C ILE A 172 4.59 -16.47 -19.66
N ASP A 173 5.64 -17.14 -20.13
CA ASP A 173 5.99 -18.49 -19.70
C ASP A 173 6.70 -18.43 -18.34
N GLY A 174 6.04 -18.96 -17.31
CA GLY A 174 6.56 -19.04 -15.95
C GLY A 174 7.42 -20.27 -15.69
N THR A 175 7.47 -21.24 -16.61
CA THR A 175 8.18 -22.51 -16.40
C THR A 175 9.68 -22.35 -16.08
N PRO A 176 10.44 -21.38 -16.63
CA PRO A 176 11.86 -21.23 -16.31
C PRO A 176 12.14 -20.85 -14.86
N ILE A 177 11.14 -20.31 -14.15
CA ILE A 177 11.23 -19.95 -12.72
C ILE A 177 10.37 -20.86 -11.84
N GLY A 178 9.94 -22.01 -12.36
CA GLY A 178 9.15 -23.00 -11.61
C GLY A 178 7.69 -22.59 -11.38
N LEU A 179 7.17 -21.63 -12.13
CA LEU A 179 5.76 -21.22 -12.05
C LEU A 179 4.90 -21.97 -13.06
N ASP A 180 3.88 -22.66 -12.56
CA ASP A 180 2.83 -23.18 -13.41
C ASP A 180 1.96 -22.06 -13.99
N ARG A 181 1.44 -22.31 -15.20
CA ARG A 181 0.60 -21.36 -15.93
C ARG A 181 -0.73 -21.10 -15.22
N GLU A 182 -1.29 -22.08 -14.52
CA GLU A 182 -2.53 -21.89 -13.76
C GLU A 182 -2.30 -20.93 -12.59
N VAL A 183 -1.21 -21.13 -11.84
CA VAL A 183 -0.79 -20.27 -10.73
C VAL A 183 -0.59 -18.83 -11.19
N LEU A 184 0.14 -18.64 -12.30
CA LEU A 184 0.36 -17.33 -12.89
C LEU A 184 -0.96 -16.67 -13.30
N THR A 185 -1.88 -17.42 -13.92
CA THR A 185 -3.17 -16.90 -14.37
C THR A 185 -4.02 -16.41 -13.20
N LYS A 186 -4.10 -17.21 -12.13
CA LYS A 186 -4.86 -16.85 -10.91
C LYS A 186 -4.24 -15.62 -10.21
N ALA A 187 -2.91 -15.59 -10.06
CA ALA A 187 -2.23 -14.46 -9.45
C ALA A 187 -2.38 -13.16 -10.28
N LEU A 188 -2.28 -13.24 -11.60
CA LEU A 188 -2.55 -12.11 -12.49
C LEU A 188 -4.01 -11.64 -12.42
N GLY A 189 -4.97 -12.54 -12.20
CA GLY A 189 -6.37 -12.19 -11.96
C GLY A 189 -6.59 -11.34 -10.70
N VAL A 190 -5.68 -11.43 -9.72
CA VAL A 190 -5.68 -10.59 -8.52
C VAL A 190 -4.86 -9.31 -8.74
N LEU A 191 -3.70 -9.39 -9.39
CA LEU A 191 -2.77 -8.25 -9.54
C LEU A 191 -3.14 -7.27 -10.65
N SER A 192 -3.87 -7.72 -11.68
CA SER A 192 -4.09 -6.97 -12.90
C SER A 192 -5.55 -6.93 -13.30
N ARG A 193 -6.00 -5.80 -13.85
CA ARG A 193 -7.31 -5.68 -14.51
C ARG A 193 -7.18 -5.02 -15.88
N PRO A 194 -8.03 -5.35 -16.85
CA PRO A 194 -8.10 -4.65 -18.13
C PRO A 194 -8.33 -3.14 -17.94
N LEU A 195 -7.73 -2.32 -18.80
CA LEU A 195 -7.81 -0.86 -18.72
C LEU A 195 -9.26 -0.33 -18.61
N LYS A 196 -10.21 -0.94 -19.33
CA LYS A 196 -11.63 -0.55 -19.27
C LYS A 196 -12.20 -0.73 -17.86
N GLU A 197 -11.90 -1.85 -17.23
CA GLU A 197 -12.34 -2.18 -15.86
C GLU A 197 -11.64 -1.28 -14.84
N MET A 198 -10.32 -1.08 -14.97
CA MET A 198 -9.57 -0.16 -14.12
C MET A 198 -10.14 1.27 -14.12
N ARG A 199 -10.60 1.76 -15.28
CA ARG A 199 -11.26 3.07 -15.37
C ARG A 199 -12.61 3.10 -14.68
N ALA A 200 -13.39 2.01 -14.76
CA ALA A 200 -14.68 1.92 -14.08
C ALA A 200 -14.48 1.89 -12.56
N LEU A 201 -13.57 1.03 -12.07
CA LEU A 201 -13.20 0.93 -10.67
C LEU A 201 -12.67 2.27 -10.13
N ALA A 202 -11.71 2.90 -10.82
CA ALA A 202 -11.15 4.18 -10.41
C ALA A 202 -12.22 5.29 -10.31
N ARG A 203 -13.23 5.30 -11.19
CA ARG A 203 -14.33 6.28 -11.10
C ARG A 203 -15.26 5.99 -9.92
N ALA A 204 -15.61 4.73 -9.71
CA ALA A 204 -16.48 4.32 -8.62
C ALA A 204 -15.85 4.62 -7.25
N GLU A 205 -14.59 4.22 -7.04
CA GLU A 205 -13.91 4.41 -5.75
C GLU A 205 -13.64 5.88 -5.42
N ARG A 206 -13.46 6.72 -6.44
CA ARG A 206 -13.15 8.15 -6.27
C ARG A 206 -14.40 9.03 -6.25
N GLN A 207 -15.59 8.44 -6.39
CA GLN A 207 -16.85 9.18 -6.39
C GLN A 207 -17.10 9.84 -5.02
N GLY A 208 -17.51 11.11 -5.02
CA GLY A 208 -17.88 11.85 -3.81
C GLY A 208 -16.69 12.38 -2.98
N ILE A 209 -15.45 12.13 -3.39
CA ILE A 209 -14.25 12.59 -2.67
C ILE A 209 -13.66 13.79 -3.40
N TYR A 210 -13.73 14.95 -2.76
CA TYR A 210 -13.37 16.22 -3.38
C TYR A 210 -11.86 16.37 -3.51
N GLU A 211 -11.10 16.18 -2.41
CA GLU A 211 -9.67 16.45 -2.36
C GLU A 211 -8.86 15.44 -3.19
N THR A 212 -8.22 15.94 -4.25
CA THR A 212 -7.47 15.16 -5.24
C THR A 212 -6.32 14.38 -4.60
N ALA A 213 -5.65 14.99 -3.61
CA ALA A 213 -4.55 14.40 -2.85
C ALA A 213 -4.91 13.07 -2.16
N TYR A 214 -6.17 12.94 -1.73
CA TYR A 214 -6.58 11.88 -0.81
C TYR A 214 -7.43 10.80 -1.47
N ARG A 215 -8.03 11.08 -2.64
CA ARG A 215 -8.84 10.10 -3.39
C ARG A 215 -8.17 8.71 -3.51
N PRO A 216 -8.93 7.61 -3.34
CA PRO A 216 -8.39 6.25 -3.33
C PRO A 216 -7.67 5.89 -4.63
N SER A 217 -6.67 5.02 -4.50
CA SER A 217 -5.89 4.50 -5.61
C SER A 217 -6.29 3.07 -5.90
N VAL A 218 -6.92 2.83 -7.06
CA VAL A 218 -7.27 1.48 -7.51
C VAL A 218 -6.00 0.64 -7.74
N LEU A 219 -4.86 1.28 -7.97
CA LEU A 219 -3.55 0.63 -8.14
C LEU A 219 -3.03 -0.04 -6.85
N ARG A 220 -3.59 0.28 -5.68
CA ARG A 220 -3.27 -0.46 -4.44
C ARG A 220 -3.98 -1.80 -4.36
N GLN A 221 -5.10 -1.97 -5.05
CA GLN A 221 -5.82 -3.24 -5.15
C GLN A 221 -5.37 -4.06 -6.36
N HIS A 222 -5.18 -3.37 -7.49
CA HIS A 222 -4.77 -3.93 -8.77
C HIS A 222 -3.60 -3.13 -9.34
N PRO A 223 -2.35 -3.40 -8.90
CA PRO A 223 -1.17 -2.61 -9.26
C PRO A 223 -0.82 -2.64 -10.75
N CYS A 224 -1.33 -3.64 -11.47
CA CYS A 224 -1.09 -3.84 -12.88
C CYS A 224 -2.31 -3.50 -13.72
N VAL A 225 -2.07 -2.96 -14.92
CA VAL A 225 -3.10 -2.62 -15.90
C VAL A 225 -2.87 -3.43 -17.17
N GLY A 226 -3.84 -4.28 -17.51
CA GLY A 226 -3.91 -4.98 -18.78
C GLY A 226 -4.33 -4.04 -19.91
N PHE A 227 -3.62 -4.07 -21.04
CA PHE A 227 -3.91 -3.26 -22.21
C PHE A 227 -3.56 -3.99 -23.50
N GLY A 228 -4.02 -3.42 -24.61
CA GLY A 228 -4.02 -4.10 -25.91
C GLY A 228 -5.42 -4.44 -26.39
N LEU A 229 -5.54 -5.05 -27.56
CA LEU A 229 -6.85 -5.42 -28.12
C LEU A 229 -7.51 -6.53 -27.30
N ALA A 230 -6.71 -7.47 -26.81
CA ALA A 230 -7.16 -8.60 -26.00
C ALA A 230 -6.64 -8.55 -24.55
N GLY A 231 -5.98 -7.46 -24.15
CA GLY A 231 -5.29 -7.39 -22.85
C GLY A 231 -4.00 -8.21 -22.84
N GLU A 232 -3.35 -8.34 -24.00
CA GLU A 232 -2.16 -9.17 -24.20
C GLU A 232 -0.89 -8.60 -23.53
N ARG A 233 -0.95 -7.37 -23.03
CA ARG A 233 0.16 -6.68 -22.36
C ARG A 233 -0.24 -6.16 -21.00
N ILE A 234 0.72 -6.15 -20.09
CA ILE A 234 0.57 -5.67 -18.72
C ILE A 234 1.62 -4.60 -18.45
N ARG A 235 1.25 -3.59 -17.68
CA ARG A 235 2.16 -2.57 -17.15
C ARG A 235 1.79 -2.19 -15.73
N ALA A 236 2.77 -1.79 -14.94
CA ALA A 236 2.57 -1.19 -13.62
C ALA A 236 3.21 0.20 -13.58
N PRO A 237 2.44 1.31 -13.51
CA PRO A 237 3.02 2.65 -13.44
C PRO A 237 3.98 2.83 -12.25
N LEU A 238 3.67 2.13 -11.14
CA LEU A 238 4.44 2.08 -9.92
C LEU A 238 4.61 0.60 -9.52
N PRO A 239 5.67 -0.08 -10.00
CA PRO A 239 5.90 -1.49 -9.71
C PRO A 239 5.96 -1.79 -8.20
N GLN A 240 6.37 -0.83 -7.38
CA GLN A 240 6.43 -0.99 -5.92
C GLN A 240 5.05 -1.30 -5.29
N LEU A 241 3.94 -0.93 -5.94
CA LEU A 241 2.59 -1.30 -5.48
C LEU A 241 2.30 -2.79 -5.67
N ILE A 242 3.04 -3.50 -6.53
CA ILE A 242 2.97 -4.96 -6.62
C ILE A 242 3.43 -5.58 -5.31
N ILE A 243 4.56 -5.11 -4.77
CA ILE A 243 5.08 -5.56 -3.47
C ILE A 243 4.11 -5.21 -2.34
N ASP A 244 3.58 -3.98 -2.32
CA ASP A 244 2.56 -3.60 -1.33
C ASP A 244 1.34 -4.53 -1.40
N ARG A 245 0.87 -4.85 -2.61
CA ARG A 245 -0.30 -5.71 -2.83
C ARG A 245 -0.09 -7.16 -2.37
N VAL A 246 1.08 -7.74 -2.61
CA VAL A 246 1.39 -9.13 -2.20
C VAL A 246 1.90 -9.26 -0.77
N THR A 247 2.04 -8.14 -0.07
CA THR A 247 2.40 -8.13 1.36
C THR A 247 1.27 -7.51 2.18
N ASN A 248 1.26 -6.20 2.32
CA ASN A 248 0.26 -5.46 3.08
C ASN A 248 -1.16 -5.66 2.52
N GLY A 249 -1.30 -5.83 1.20
CA GLY A 249 -2.61 -6.01 0.55
C GLY A 249 -3.32 -7.31 0.93
N VAL A 250 -2.59 -8.35 1.35
CA VAL A 250 -3.15 -9.65 1.75
C VAL A 250 -4.16 -9.50 2.90
N PHE A 251 -3.96 -8.53 3.80
CA PHE A 251 -4.92 -8.19 4.85
C PHE A 251 -6.35 -7.99 4.31
N TYR A 252 -6.49 -7.27 3.19
CA TYR A 252 -7.81 -6.99 2.60
C TYR A 252 -8.43 -8.22 1.94
N ASP A 253 -7.63 -9.24 1.66
CA ASP A 253 -8.15 -10.50 1.15
C ASP A 253 -8.79 -11.35 2.25
N VAL A 254 -8.29 -11.26 3.48
CA VAL A 254 -8.67 -12.10 4.62
C VAL A 254 -9.63 -11.43 5.61
N VAL A 255 -9.62 -10.10 5.73
CA VAL A 255 -10.40 -9.36 6.75
C VAL A 255 -11.92 -9.62 6.71
N GLY A 256 -12.45 -10.02 5.54
CA GLY A 256 -13.85 -10.38 5.35
C GLY A 256 -14.24 -11.78 5.86
N GLY A 257 -13.29 -12.60 6.30
CA GLY A 257 -13.51 -14.01 6.66
C GLY A 257 -14.15 -14.27 8.03
N GLY A 258 -14.61 -13.23 8.73
CA GLY A 258 -15.35 -13.35 9.99
C GLY A 258 -14.49 -13.51 11.25
N GLY A 259 -15.12 -13.90 12.35
CA GLY A 259 -14.51 -13.88 13.70
C GLY A 259 -13.31 -14.81 13.87
N ALA A 260 -13.36 -16.02 13.30
CA ALA A 260 -12.27 -16.99 13.40
C ALA A 260 -10.99 -16.48 12.71
N ILE A 261 -11.12 -15.89 11.51
CA ILE A 261 -9.98 -15.29 10.79
C ILE A 261 -9.42 -14.09 11.57
N ARG A 262 -10.31 -13.26 12.15
CA ARG A 262 -9.90 -12.13 12.99
C ARG A 262 -9.10 -12.55 14.22
N ALA A 263 -9.53 -13.62 14.89
CA ALA A 263 -8.81 -14.16 16.04
C ALA A 263 -7.44 -14.75 15.65
N ASP A 264 -7.37 -15.42 14.49
CA ASP A 264 -6.12 -16.02 13.98
C ASP A 264 -5.06 -14.95 13.65
N TYR A 265 -5.39 -13.91 12.88
CA TYR A 265 -4.40 -12.86 12.61
C TYR A 265 -4.11 -11.98 13.84
N GLY A 266 -5.04 -11.86 14.79
CA GLY A 266 -4.85 -11.13 16.05
C GLY A 266 -3.78 -11.78 16.91
N SER A 267 -4.01 -13.05 17.27
CA SER A 267 -3.08 -13.83 18.10
C SER A 267 -1.69 -13.96 17.49
N ARG A 268 -1.58 -14.09 16.16
CA ARG A 268 -0.28 -14.11 15.49
C ARG A 268 0.42 -12.76 15.49
N PHE A 269 -0.32 -11.67 15.43
CA PHE A 269 0.28 -10.34 15.53
C PHE A 269 0.84 -10.11 16.93
N GLU A 270 0.14 -10.54 17.98
CA GLU A 270 0.64 -10.56 19.36
C GLU A 270 1.90 -11.44 19.48
N GLU A 271 1.86 -12.66 18.94
CA GLU A 271 3.01 -13.56 18.93
C GLU A 271 4.21 -12.96 18.19
N TYR A 272 3.97 -12.35 17.04
CA TYR A 272 4.99 -11.64 16.26
C TYR A 272 5.63 -10.52 17.09
N ALA A 273 4.82 -9.68 17.74
CA ALA A 273 5.30 -8.57 18.54
C ALA A 273 6.12 -9.04 19.74
N LEU A 274 5.66 -10.09 20.44
CA LEU A 274 6.39 -10.69 21.55
C LEU A 274 7.74 -11.27 21.11
N ARG A 275 7.76 -12.03 20.00
CA ARG A 275 9.00 -12.58 19.42
C ARG A 275 9.96 -11.47 19.01
N TYR A 276 9.44 -10.40 18.42
CA TYR A 276 10.25 -9.25 18.01
C TYR A 276 10.89 -8.57 19.23
N LEU A 277 10.12 -8.30 20.28
CA LEU A 277 10.64 -7.68 21.51
C LEU A 277 11.70 -8.56 22.18
N LYS A 278 11.45 -9.87 22.34
CA LYS A 278 12.43 -10.83 22.88
C LYS A 278 13.71 -10.91 22.06
N ALA A 279 13.63 -10.75 20.74
CA ALA A 279 14.80 -10.79 19.87
C ALA A 279 15.60 -9.48 19.90
N GLN A 280 14.95 -8.33 20.05
CA GLN A 280 15.60 -7.02 20.07
C GLN A 280 16.14 -6.64 21.45
N LEU A 281 15.48 -7.10 22.52
CA LEU A 281 15.81 -6.81 23.92
C LEU A 281 15.79 -8.12 24.73
N PRO A 282 16.76 -9.03 24.50
CA PRO A 282 16.78 -10.36 25.11
C PRO A 282 17.03 -10.36 26.63
N GLU A 283 17.63 -9.29 27.16
CA GLU A 283 17.88 -9.09 28.59
C GLU A 283 16.61 -8.74 29.39
N CYS A 284 15.56 -8.30 28.70
CA CYS A 284 14.29 -7.92 29.29
C CYS A 284 13.37 -9.13 29.49
N ASP A 285 12.68 -9.22 30.63
CA ASP A 285 11.73 -10.30 30.90
C ASP A 285 10.36 -10.02 30.29
N TRP A 286 10.23 -10.35 28.99
CA TRP A 286 8.98 -10.25 28.25
C TRP A 286 8.07 -11.45 28.50
N GLN A 287 6.87 -11.19 29.00
CA GLN A 287 5.85 -12.19 29.28
C GLN A 287 4.64 -12.03 28.34
N PRO A 288 4.04 -13.14 27.89
CA PRO A 288 2.78 -13.10 27.13
C PRO A 288 1.59 -12.72 28.04
N GLU A 289 0.43 -12.56 27.42
CA GLU A 289 -0.87 -12.46 28.11
C GLU A 289 -1.02 -13.57 29.16
N ARG A 290 -1.51 -13.20 30.34
CA ARG A 290 -1.85 -14.12 31.43
C ARG A 290 -3.18 -13.75 32.05
N LYS A 291 -3.90 -14.78 32.51
CA LYS A 291 -5.11 -14.60 33.31
C LYS A 291 -4.77 -14.31 34.76
N TYR A 292 -5.48 -13.37 35.36
CA TYR A 292 -5.40 -13.05 36.78
C TYR A 292 -6.79 -12.89 37.40
N ARG A 293 -6.87 -13.00 38.73
CA ARG A 293 -8.12 -12.84 39.47
C ARG A 293 -8.26 -11.42 39.98
N LEU A 294 -9.39 -10.79 39.68
CA LEU A 294 -9.81 -9.51 40.26
C LEU A 294 -11.11 -9.76 41.05
N GLY A 295 -10.97 -9.98 42.36
CA GLY A 295 -12.09 -10.41 43.20
C GLY A 295 -12.60 -11.80 42.81
N LYS A 296 -13.84 -11.88 42.30
CA LYS A 296 -14.45 -13.13 41.81
C LYS A 296 -14.26 -13.35 40.31
N ASP A 297 -13.83 -12.33 39.58
CA ASP A 297 -13.72 -12.39 38.12
C ASP A 297 -12.32 -12.85 37.72
N THR A 298 -12.24 -13.60 36.62
CA THR A 298 -10.98 -13.91 35.93
C THR A 298 -10.89 -12.97 34.74
N VAL A 299 -9.80 -12.20 34.69
CA VAL A 299 -9.58 -11.15 33.70
C VAL A 299 -8.27 -11.43 32.97
N ASP A 300 -8.23 -11.12 31.69
CA ASP A 300 -7.02 -11.20 30.86
C ASP A 300 -6.14 -9.96 31.10
N SER A 301 -4.82 -10.15 31.18
CA SER A 301 -3.87 -9.03 31.18
C SER A 301 -3.80 -8.37 29.80
N PRO A 302 -3.08 -7.25 29.66
CA PRO A 302 -2.59 -6.81 28.36
C PRO A 302 -1.79 -7.91 27.64
N ASP A 303 -1.75 -7.82 26.31
CA ASP A 303 -1.20 -8.88 25.43
C ASP A 303 0.28 -9.22 25.71
N ILE A 304 1.09 -8.22 26.09
CA ILE A 304 2.50 -8.39 26.41
C ILE A 304 2.86 -7.54 27.63
N LEU A 305 3.63 -8.12 28.54
CA LEU A 305 4.13 -7.47 29.75
C LEU A 305 5.66 -7.49 29.79
N LEU A 306 6.26 -6.42 30.29
CA LEU A 306 7.66 -6.38 30.73
C LEU A 306 7.70 -6.47 32.26
N LEU A 307 8.46 -7.42 32.78
CA LEU A 307 8.74 -7.54 34.20
C LEU A 307 10.15 -7.06 34.53
N GLU A 308 10.27 -6.27 35.59
CA GLU A 308 11.54 -5.97 36.26
C GLU A 308 11.33 -6.22 37.76
N GLU A 309 12.18 -7.06 38.36
CA GLU A 309 12.08 -7.41 39.80
C GLU A 309 10.64 -7.84 40.21
N ASP A 310 10.02 -8.71 39.41
CA ASP A 310 8.63 -9.20 39.56
C ASP A 310 7.53 -8.12 39.49
N LYS A 311 7.85 -6.90 39.04
CA LYS A 311 6.88 -5.81 38.83
C LYS A 311 6.67 -5.55 37.35
N VAL A 312 5.44 -5.30 36.95
CA VAL A 312 5.14 -4.85 35.58
C VAL A 312 5.61 -3.41 35.41
N THR A 313 6.58 -3.18 34.52
CA THR A 313 7.11 -1.85 34.19
C THR A 313 6.59 -1.31 32.86
N LEU A 314 6.20 -2.20 31.96
CA LEU A 314 5.54 -1.87 30.70
C LEU A 314 4.44 -2.89 30.40
N ALA A 315 3.30 -2.40 29.92
CA ALA A 315 2.26 -3.23 29.33
C ALA A 315 2.00 -2.76 27.89
N VAL A 316 1.85 -3.72 26.99
CA VAL A 316 1.67 -3.47 25.56
C VAL A 316 0.40 -4.18 25.11
N GLU A 317 -0.47 -3.42 24.45
CA GLU A 317 -1.67 -3.92 23.81
C GLU A 317 -1.47 -3.91 22.29
N CYS A 318 -1.66 -5.06 21.66
CA CYS A 318 -1.52 -5.29 20.25
C CYS A 318 -2.87 -5.14 19.54
N LYS A 319 -2.87 -4.45 18.40
CA LYS A 319 -4.04 -4.39 17.51
C LYS A 319 -3.59 -4.65 16.07
N ALA A 320 -4.10 -5.76 15.53
CA ALA A 320 -3.84 -6.17 14.15
C ALA A 320 -4.84 -5.56 13.14
N THR A 321 -5.79 -4.74 13.61
CA THR A 321 -6.76 -4.06 12.75
C THR A 321 -6.11 -2.88 12.02
N ARG A 322 -6.54 -2.64 10.79
CA ARG A 322 -6.09 -1.50 9.99
C ARG A 322 -7.19 -0.48 9.90
N MET A 323 -6.81 0.79 10.00
CA MET A 323 -7.72 1.90 9.74
C MET A 323 -8.26 1.82 8.31
N GLY A 324 -9.58 1.93 8.19
CA GLY A 324 -10.25 2.05 6.89
C GLY A 324 -9.85 3.34 6.17
N TYR A 325 -10.19 3.43 4.89
CA TYR A 325 -9.90 4.63 4.09
C TYR A 325 -10.51 5.91 4.71
N GLY A 326 -11.75 5.83 5.22
CA GLY A 326 -12.43 6.94 5.89
C GLY A 326 -11.65 7.45 7.11
N ALA A 327 -11.15 6.56 7.96
CA ALA A 327 -10.35 6.93 9.12
C ALA A 327 -8.97 7.52 8.74
N ARG A 328 -8.33 7.05 7.66
CA ARG A 328 -7.01 7.54 7.22
C ARG A 328 -7.07 8.89 6.50
N PHE A 329 -8.14 9.14 5.74
CA PHE A 329 -8.19 10.21 4.74
C PHE A 329 -9.44 11.09 4.80
N GLY A 330 -10.44 10.74 5.61
CA GLY A 330 -11.70 11.45 5.76
C GLY A 330 -11.54 12.87 6.30
N SER A 331 -12.42 13.76 5.83
CA SER A 331 -12.46 15.18 6.23
C SER A 331 -13.54 15.46 7.29
N VAL A 332 -14.57 14.61 7.41
CA VAL A 332 -15.66 14.70 8.41
C VAL A 332 -15.19 14.17 9.78
N GLU A 333 -15.83 14.61 10.86
CA GLU A 333 -15.59 14.10 12.23
C GLU A 333 -15.60 12.57 12.24
N ILE A 334 -14.42 12.02 12.51
CA ILE A 334 -14.05 10.67 12.93
C ILE A 334 -15.07 9.60 12.50
N ASP A 335 -14.76 8.85 11.45
CA ASP A 335 -15.27 7.49 11.30
C ASP A 335 -14.74 6.68 12.50
N GLU A 336 -15.56 6.62 13.55
CA GLU A 336 -15.21 6.24 14.93
C GLU A 336 -14.56 4.86 15.02
N ARG A 337 -14.92 3.92 14.14
CA ARG A 337 -14.48 2.52 14.23
C ARG A 337 -12.97 2.32 14.28
N GLY A 338 -12.20 3.12 13.53
CA GLY A 338 -10.74 3.00 13.53
C GLY A 338 -10.09 3.46 14.84
N PHE A 339 -10.71 4.43 15.53
CA PHE A 339 -10.24 4.97 16.81
C PHE A 339 -10.86 4.25 18.00
N GLU A 340 -12.06 3.68 17.87
CA GLU A 340 -12.71 2.86 18.90
C GLU A 340 -11.82 1.71 19.36
N ASP A 341 -11.15 1.02 18.43
CA ASP A 341 -10.25 -0.08 18.78
C ASP A 341 -9.03 0.40 19.59
N ILE A 342 -8.51 1.59 19.27
CA ILE A 342 -7.44 2.24 20.02
C ILE A 342 -7.95 2.67 21.40
N ILE A 343 -9.14 3.25 21.48
CA ILE A 343 -9.76 3.67 22.73
C ILE A 343 -9.99 2.45 23.64
N LYS A 344 -10.49 1.34 23.11
CA LYS A 344 -10.64 0.07 23.86
C LYS A 344 -9.31 -0.43 24.40
N ALA A 345 -8.25 -0.39 23.58
CA ALA A 345 -6.90 -0.75 24.01
C ALA A 345 -6.40 0.14 25.16
N VAL A 346 -6.59 1.46 25.05
CA VAL A 346 -6.22 2.41 26.11
C VAL A 346 -7.00 2.15 27.41
N PHE A 347 -8.30 1.86 27.32
CA PHE A 347 -9.11 1.53 28.51
C PHE A 347 -8.68 0.21 29.15
N GLN A 348 -8.29 -0.80 28.37
CA GLN A 348 -7.78 -2.06 28.89
C GLN A 348 -6.47 -1.86 29.66
N LEU A 349 -5.53 -1.08 29.10
CA LEU A 349 -4.30 -0.70 29.78
C LEU A 349 -4.58 0.11 31.06
N TRP A 350 -5.48 1.09 30.99
CA TRP A 350 -5.86 1.88 32.17
C TRP A 350 -6.42 1.01 33.29
N ARG A 351 -7.38 0.12 32.97
CA ARG A 351 -7.99 -0.82 33.93
C ARG A 351 -7.00 -1.82 34.54
N PHE A 352 -5.90 -2.11 33.86
CA PHE A 352 -4.87 -3.01 34.37
C PHE A 352 -3.97 -2.33 35.41
N PHE A 353 -3.72 -1.01 35.27
CA PHE A 353 -2.87 -0.24 36.18
C PHE A 353 -3.64 0.51 37.28
N SER A 354 -4.94 0.77 37.10
CA SER A 354 -5.83 1.36 38.11
C SER A 354 -6.38 0.30 39.04
#